data_AF-A0A7C7P140-F1
#
_entry.id   AF-A0A7C7P140-F1
#
_cell.length_a   1.000
_cell.length_b   1.000
_cell.length_c   1.000
_cell.angle_alpha   90.00
_cell.angle_beta   90.00
_cell.angle_gamma   90.00
#
_symmetry.space_group_name_H-M   'P 1'
#
loop_
_entity.id
_entity.type
_entity.pdbx_description
1 polymer ?
#
loop_
_entity_poly.entity_id
_entity_poly.type
_entity_poly.pdbx_seq_one_letter_code
_entity_poly.pdbx_strand_id
1 'polypeptide(L)' 'MDLSEEFWDNRYKNEDTGWDLGEVSPPLKAYFDQLQDKNLKILIPGGGNSHEAEYLYNQGFTNVFVVDVSKTALENFS' A
#
# COMPACT_ATOMS: atom_id res chain seq x y z
N MET A 1 -15.19 -18.56 4.33
CA MET A 1 -14.59 -17.22 4.44
C MET A 1 -14.79 -16.55 3.11
N ASP A 2 -15.48 -15.42 3.07
CA ASP A 2 -15.62 -14.62 1.85
C ASP A 2 -14.37 -13.71 1.73
N LEU A 3 -13.79 -13.66 0.54
CA LEU A 3 -12.59 -12.90 0.21
C LEU A 3 -12.75 -12.21 -1.16
N SER A 4 -14.00 -12.01 -1.60
CA SER A 4 -14.33 -11.35 -2.85
C SER A 4 -13.90 -9.87 -2.87
N GLU A 5 -13.87 -9.29 -4.07
CA GLU A 5 -13.69 -7.85 -4.28
C GLU A 5 -14.66 -7.04 -3.43
N GLU A 6 -15.97 -7.36 -3.52
CA GLU A 6 -17.03 -6.68 -2.77
C GLU A 6 -16.80 -6.74 -1.25
N PHE A 7 -16.36 -7.89 -0.74
CA PHE A 7 -16.06 -8.04 0.68
C PHE A 7 -14.94 -7.09 1.16
N TRP A 8 -13.85 -6.99 0.40
CA TRP A 8 -12.73 -6.11 0.77
C TRP A 8 -13.07 -4.63 0.55
N ASP A 9 -13.68 -4.29 -0.59
CA ASP A 9 -14.05 -2.91 -0.95
C ASP A 9 -15.04 -2.30 0.07
N ASN A 10 -16.01 -3.10 0.54
CA ASN A 10 -16.97 -2.65 1.56
C ASN A 10 -16.30 -2.33 2.90
N ARG A 11 -15.22 -3.02 3.28
CA ARG A 11 -14.52 -2.70 4.52
C ARG A 11 -13.84 -1.33 4.46
N TYR A 12 -13.23 -0.98 3.33
CA TYR A 12 -12.68 0.36 3.14
C TYR A 12 -13.77 1.44 3.16
N LYS A 13 -14.92 1.20 2.51
CA LYS A 13 -16.05 2.14 2.50
C LYS A 13 -16.66 2.38 3.89
N ASN A 14 -16.62 1.37 4.75
CA ASN A 14 -17.17 1.45 6.10
C ASN A 14 -16.12 1.81 7.16
N GLU A 15 -14.88 2.14 6.77
CA GLU A 15 -13.77 2.41 7.69
C GLU A 15 -13.44 1.21 8.61
N ASP A 16 -13.81 -0.01 8.22
CA ASP A 16 -13.48 -1.26 8.91
C ASP A 16 -12.06 -1.74 8.54
N THR A 17 -11.08 -0.84 8.67
CA THR A 17 -9.69 -1.03 8.23
C THR A 17 -8.75 -1.26 9.41
N GLY A 18 -9.11 -2.14 10.35
CA GLY A 18 -8.33 -2.37 11.58
C GLY A 18 -6.91 -2.93 11.40
N TRP A 19 -6.53 -3.30 10.17
CA TRP A 19 -5.16 -3.68 9.80
C TRP A 19 -4.32 -2.50 9.28
N ASP A 20 -4.97 -1.38 8.96
CA ASP A 20 -4.30 -0.20 8.44
C ASP A 20 -3.60 0.55 9.58
N LEU A 21 -2.32 0.83 9.39
CA LEU A 21 -1.50 1.56 10.36
C LEU A 21 -1.68 3.08 10.22
N GLY A 22 -2.19 3.57 9.09
CA GLY A 22 -2.24 5.00 8.78
C GLY A 22 -0.88 5.62 8.45
N GLU A 23 0.19 4.81 8.46
CA GLU A 23 1.56 5.20 8.20
C GLU A 23 2.35 4.01 7.65
N VAL A 24 3.55 4.28 7.11
CA VAL A 24 4.44 3.22 6.64
C VAL A 24 4.80 2.28 7.78
N SER A 25 4.66 0.98 7.53
CA SER A 25 5.02 -0.06 8.49
C SER A 25 6.50 0.05 8.92
N PRO A 26 6.83 0.16 10.22
CA PRO A 26 8.21 0.28 10.69
C PRO A 26 9.21 -0.76 10.13
N PRO A 27 8.89 -2.07 10.07
CA PRO A 27 9.80 -3.05 9.47
C PRO A 27 10.00 -2.83 7.96
N LEU A 28 8.97 -2.42 7.21
CA LEU A 28 9.11 -2.14 5.77
C LEU A 28 9.91 -0.86 5.53
N LYS A 29 9.66 0.18 6.32
CA LYS A 29 10.46 1.42 6.31
C LYS A 29 11.94 1.10 6.52
N ALA A 30 12.28 0.33 7.56
CA ALA A 30 13.66 -0.06 7.84
C ALA A 30 14.29 -0.85 6.69
N TYR A 31 13.51 -1.73 6.04
CA TYR A 31 13.96 -2.46 4.86
C TYR A 31 14.17 -1.55 3.63
N PHE A 32 13.31 -0.55 3.41
CA PHE A 32 13.46 0.38 2.29
C PHE A 32 14.60 1.37 2.48
N ASP A 33 14.90 1.77 3.72
CA ASP A 33 15.95 2.75 4.05
C ASP A 33 17.36 2.26 3.67
N GLN A 34 17.58 0.95 3.66
CA GLN A 34 18.86 0.36 3.20
C GLN A 34 18.98 0.25 1.67
N LEU A 35 17.89 0.44 0.92
CA LEU A 35 17.89 0.29 -0.54
C LEU A 35 18.45 1.56 -1.22
N GLN A 36 19.61 1.41 -1.83
CA GLN A 36 20.32 2.51 -2.50
C GLN A 36 19.91 2.69 -3.96
N ASP A 37 19.62 1.60 -4.68
CA ASP A 37 19.19 1.69 -6.08
C ASP A 37 17.73 2.12 -6.18
N LYS A 38 17.49 3.36 -6.63
CA LYS A 38 16.15 3.93 -6.78
C LYS A 38 15.44 3.49 -8.07
N ASN A 39 16.12 2.74 -8.94
CA ASN A 39 15.54 2.20 -10.17
C ASN A 39 14.90 0.83 -9.99
N LEU A 40 14.94 0.26 -8.77
CA LEU A 40 14.27 -1.00 -8.47
C LEU A 40 12.79 -0.94 -8.84
N LYS A 41 12.30 -2.02 -9.45
CA LYS A 41 10.88 -2.23 -9.73
C LYS A 41 10.25 -2.91 -8.52
N ILE A 42 9.36 -2.21 -7.83
CA ILE A 42 8.77 -2.66 -6.57
C ILE A 42 7.27 -2.88 -6.79
N LEU A 43 6.79 -4.07 -6.44
CA LEU A 43 5.36 -4.42 -6.45
C LEU A 43 4.86 -4.52 -5.01
N ILE A 44 3.75 -3.85 -4.70
CA ILE A 44 3.05 -3.91 -3.42
C ILE A 44 1.69 -4.57 -3.68
N PRO A 45 1.56 -5.89 -3.47
CA PRO A 45 0.29 -6.60 -3.60
C PRO A 45 -0.54 -6.44 -2.32
N GLY A 46 -1.83 -6.14 -2.48
CA GLY A 46 -2.71 -5.79 -1.36
C GLY A 46 -2.28 -4.50 -0.69
N GLY A 47 -2.00 -3.46 -1.48
CA GLY A 47 -1.42 -2.22 -0.99
C GLY A 47 -2.33 -1.40 -0.07
N GLY A 48 -3.64 -1.66 -0.06
CA GLY A 48 -4.59 -0.88 0.72
C GLY A 48 -4.48 0.62 0.44
N ASN A 49 -4.50 1.43 1.50
CA ASN A 49 -4.29 2.88 1.43
C ASN A 49 -2.85 3.29 1.06
N SER A 50 -1.94 2.31 0.91
CA SER A 50 -0.67 2.44 0.18
C SER A 50 0.36 3.41 0.79
N HIS A 51 0.42 3.48 2.12
CA HIS A 51 1.43 4.26 2.84
C HIS A 51 2.88 3.89 2.47
N GLU A 52 3.16 2.61 2.21
CA GLU A 52 4.46 2.15 1.72
C GLU A 52 4.80 2.72 0.33
N ALA A 53 3.81 2.82 -0.56
CA ALA A 53 4.02 3.35 -1.90
C ALA A 53 4.34 4.84 -1.86
N GLU A 54 3.59 5.60 -1.05
CA GLU A 54 3.85 7.02 -0.81
C GLU A 54 5.25 7.23 -0.21
N TYR A 55 5.61 6.43 0.79
CA TYR A 55 6.94 6.48 1.41
C TYR A 55 8.06 6.23 0.40
N LEU A 56 7.95 5.17 -0.42
CA LEU A 56 8.92 4.85 -1.46
C LEU A 56 9.03 5.99 -2.49
N TYR A 57 7.90 6.55 -2.92
CA TYR A 57 7.89 7.69 -3.84
C TYR A 57 8.64 8.90 -3.24
N ASN A 58 8.38 9.22 -1.97
CA ASN A 58 9.08 10.29 -1.24
C ASN A 58 10.58 10.01 -1.04
N GLN A 59 11.00 8.75 -1.06
CA GLN A 59 12.41 8.33 -1.04
C GLN A 59 13.07 8.32 -2.45
N GLY A 60 12.34 8.72 -3.49
CA GLY A 60 12.84 8.85 -4.86
C GLY A 60 12.70 7.59 -5.72
N PHE A 61 11.97 6.56 -5.25
CA PHE A 61 11.64 5.42 -6.11
C PHE A 61 10.52 5.79 -7.09
N THR A 62 10.75 5.55 -8.38
CA THR A 62 9.80 5.92 -9.43
C THR A 62 9.11 4.72 -10.08
N ASN A 63 9.60 3.51 -9.84
CA ASN A 63 9.06 2.27 -10.39
C ASN A 63 8.32 1.46 -9.32
N VAL A 64 7.35 2.11 -8.65
CA VAL A 64 6.51 1.50 -7.62
C VAL A 64 5.13 1.19 -8.21
N PHE A 65 4.70 -0.06 -8.07
CA PHE A 65 3.43 -0.55 -8.59
C PHE A 65 2.60 -1.09 -7.44
N VAL A 66 1.36 -0.61 -7.33
CA VAL A 66 0.40 -1.06 -6.32
C VAL A 66 -0.67 -1.90 -7.00
N VAL A 67 -1.04 -2.99 -6.36
CA VAL A 67 -2.20 -3.80 -6.76
C VAL A 67 -3.07 -3.99 -5.53
N ASP A 68 -4.35 -3.67 -5.65
CA ASP A 68 -5.35 -4.02 -4.65
C ASP A 68 -6.63 -4.46 -5.37
N VAL A 69 -7.42 -5.30 -4.70
CA VAL A 69 -8.73 -5.73 -5.20
C VAL A 69 -9.81 -4.69 -4.90
N SER A 70 -9.63 -3.91 -3.83
CA SER A 70 -10.53 -2.83 -3.44
C SER A 70 -10.29 -1.59 -4.30
N LYS A 71 -11.30 -1.17 -5.04
CA LYS A 71 -11.23 0.07 -5.82
C LYS A 71 -11.16 1.29 -4.89
N THR A 72 -11.93 1.28 -3.80
CA THR A 72 -11.90 2.35 -2.79
C THR A 72 -10.51 2.49 -2.16
N ALA A 73 -9.82 1.39 -1.87
CA ALA A 73 -8.46 1.44 -1.33
C ALA A 73 -7.48 2.13 -2.30
N LEU A 74 -7.56 1.79 -3.59
CA LEU A 74 -6.73 2.41 -4.64
C LEU A 74 -7.04 3.90 -4.83
N GLU A 75 -8.29 4.32 -4.65
CA GLU A 75 -8.71 5.73 -4.76
C GLU A 75 -8.36 6.58 -3.53
N ASN A 76 -8.19 5.97 -2.37
CA ASN A 76 -7.73 6.64 -1.14
C ASN A 76 -6.25 7.06 -1.20
N PHE A 77 -5.50 6.56 -2.19
CA PHE A 77 -4.11 6.94 -2.41
C PHE A 77 -4.00 8.47 -2.57
N SER A 78 -3.15 9.09 -1.73
CA SER A 78 -2.96 10.54 -1.64
C SER A 78 -1.79 11.03 -2.49
#